data_AF-A0A7V9P6V1-F1
#
_entry.id   AF-A0A7V9P6V1-F1
#
_cell.length_a   1.000
_cell.length_b   1.000
_cell.length_c   1.000
_cell.angle_alpha   90.00
_cell.angle_beta   90.00
_cell.angle_gamma   90.00
#
_symmetry.space_group_name_H-M   'P 1'
#
loop_
_entity.id
_entity.type
_entity.pdbx_description
1 polymer ?
#
loop_
_entity_poly.entity_id
_entity_poly.type
_entity_poly.pdbx_seq_one_letter_code
_entity_poly.pdbx_strand_id
1 'polypeptide(L)'
;MSLTPVEIRHLDLPRRPFGYGRAAVDQALEAVRRSFEDAWRERADLRDEVERLEGEVGRYKELDVLLRNSLVSAEKAADDLRAQAGKEADVIVEEARLRAREITAEAEAERERIRTEIRRLKSLEHEVRASYRAFLLTALDRVEGETEDRAA
;
A
#
# COMPACT_ATOMS: atom_id res chain seq x y z
N MET A 1 -26.98 -51.17 -25.03
CA MET A 1 -27.24 -51.88 -23.77
C MET A 1 -26.31 -53.08 -23.74
N SER A 2 -25.30 -53.03 -22.87
CA SER A 2 -24.29 -54.08 -22.70
C SER A 2 -24.69 -54.96 -21.52
N LEU A 3 -24.56 -56.28 -21.68
CA LEU A 3 -24.81 -57.26 -20.62
C LEU A 3 -23.95 -56.95 -19.38
N THR A 4 -24.55 -56.99 -18.19
CA THR A 4 -23.80 -56.95 -16.93
C THR A 4 -23.16 -58.31 -16.66
N PRO A 5 -22.10 -58.37 -15.83
CA PRO A 5 -21.51 -59.67 -15.48
C PRO A 5 -22.50 -60.63 -14.81
N VAL A 6 -23.50 -60.10 -14.11
CA VAL A 6 -24.60 -60.86 -13.51
C VAL A 6 -25.55 -61.39 -14.58
N GLU A 7 -25.86 -60.61 -15.63
CA GLU A 7 -26.68 -61.07 -16.75
C GLU A 7 -25.99 -62.16 -17.59
N ILE A 8 -24.65 -62.10 -17.73
CA ILE A 8 -23.86 -63.15 -18.39
C ILE A 8 -23.97 -64.49 -17.63
N ARG A 9 -24.10 -64.45 -16.30
CA ARG A 9 -24.28 -65.66 -15.47
C ARG A 9 -25.62 -66.37 -15.72
N HIS A 10 -26.65 -65.63 -16.10
CA HIS A 10 -28.01 -66.17 -16.30
C HIS A 10 -28.34 -66.40 -17.78
N LEU A 11 -27.33 -66.43 -18.63
CA LEU A 11 -27.51 -66.51 -20.08
C LEU A 11 -27.73 -67.96 -20.51
N ASP A 12 -28.99 -68.36 -20.69
CA ASP A 12 -29.35 -69.69 -21.15
C ASP A 12 -29.36 -69.77 -22.69
N LEU A 13 -28.47 -70.59 -23.24
CA LEU A 13 -28.38 -70.79 -24.69
C LEU A 13 -29.28 -71.97 -25.15
N PRO A 14 -30.15 -71.77 -26.16
CA PRO A 14 -31.06 -72.80 -26.63
C PRO A 14 -30.33 -73.97 -27.32
N ARG A 15 -30.83 -75.19 -27.12
CA ARG A 15 -30.25 -76.41 -27.71
C ARG A 15 -30.64 -76.56 -29.18
N ARG A 16 -29.67 -76.90 -30.04
CA ARG A 16 -29.89 -77.24 -31.46
C ARG A 16 -29.01 -78.43 -31.88
N PRO A 17 -29.51 -79.35 -32.74
CA PRO A 17 -28.66 -80.37 -33.33
C PRO A 17 -27.55 -79.72 -34.16
N PHE A 18 -26.32 -80.27 -34.10
CA PHE A 18 -25.09 -79.72 -34.70
C PHE A 18 -24.54 -78.40 -34.08
N GLY A 19 -24.86 -78.10 -32.82
CA GLY A 19 -24.32 -76.93 -32.10
C GLY A 19 -22.93 -77.12 -31.49
N TYR A 20 -22.37 -76.04 -30.92
CA TYR A 20 -21.11 -76.06 -30.18
C TYR A 20 -21.17 -76.97 -28.94
N GLY A 21 -20.02 -77.53 -28.57
CA GLY A 21 -19.88 -78.37 -27.38
C GLY A 21 -20.18 -77.58 -26.10
N ARG A 22 -21.20 -78.01 -25.35
CA ARG A 22 -21.70 -77.33 -24.16
C ARG A 22 -20.59 -77.01 -23.14
N ALA A 23 -19.75 -77.99 -22.81
CA ALA A 23 -18.69 -77.80 -21.82
C ALA A 23 -17.66 -76.72 -22.23
N ALA A 24 -17.34 -76.63 -23.52
CA ALA A 24 -16.43 -75.62 -24.05
C ALA A 24 -17.07 -74.22 -24.05
N VAL A 25 -18.35 -74.13 -24.39
CA VAL A 25 -19.12 -72.87 -24.33
C VAL A 25 -19.27 -72.39 -22.90
N ASP A 26 -19.61 -73.28 -21.97
CA ASP A 26 -19.77 -72.96 -20.54
C ASP A 26 -18.44 -72.45 -19.94
N GLN A 27 -17.30 -73.09 -20.29
CA GLN A 27 -15.97 -72.59 -19.88
C GLN A 27 -15.63 -71.22 -20.49
N ALA A 28 -15.96 -71.00 -21.76
CA ALA A 28 -15.74 -69.71 -22.41
C ALA A 28 -16.60 -68.61 -21.78
N LEU A 29 -17.87 -68.88 -21.49
CA LEU A 29 -18.77 -67.93 -20.83
C LEU A 29 -18.29 -67.59 -19.42
N GLU A 30 -17.76 -68.55 -18.66
CA GLU A 30 -17.17 -68.29 -17.34
C GLU A 30 -15.89 -67.44 -17.44
N ALA A 31 -15.02 -67.68 -18.43
CA ALA A 31 -13.84 -66.86 -18.66
C ALA A 31 -14.21 -65.42 -19.07
N VAL A 32 -15.19 -65.27 -19.97
CA VAL A 32 -15.74 -63.97 -20.37
C VAL A 32 -16.33 -63.25 -19.16
N ARG A 33 -17.13 -63.95 -18.33
CA ARG A 33 -17.72 -63.38 -17.11
C ARG A 33 -16.66 -62.80 -16.18
N ARG A 34 -15.59 -63.54 -15.89
CA ARG A 34 -14.50 -63.06 -15.02
C ARG A 34 -13.82 -61.82 -15.59
N SER A 35 -13.45 -61.85 -16.87
CA SER A 35 -12.84 -60.70 -17.53
C SER A 35 -13.77 -59.47 -17.53
N PHE A 36 -15.08 -59.68 -17.68
CA PHE A 36 -16.07 -58.62 -17.60
C PHE A 36 -16.27 -58.08 -16.18
N GLU A 37 -16.20 -58.92 -15.15
CA GLU A 37 -16.21 -58.48 -13.75
C GLU A 37 -15.02 -57.59 -13.42
N ASP A 38 -13.82 -58.00 -13.87
CA ASP A 38 -12.59 -57.23 -13.66
C ASP A 38 -12.66 -55.87 -14.36
N ALA A 39 -13.04 -55.85 -15.64
CA ALA A 39 -13.20 -54.60 -16.40
C ALA A 39 -14.29 -53.69 -15.82
N TRP A 40 -15.38 -54.27 -15.26
CA TRP A 40 -16.44 -53.49 -14.64
C TRP A 40 -16.00 -52.86 -13.32
N ARG A 41 -15.21 -53.58 -12.50
CA ARG A 41 -14.61 -53.03 -11.28
C ARG A 41 -13.63 -51.91 -11.60
N GLU A 42 -12.70 -52.15 -12.52
CA GLU A 42 -11.72 -51.13 -12.93
C GLU A 42 -12.42 -49.88 -13.47
N ARG A 43 -13.49 -50.04 -14.26
CA ARG A 43 -14.31 -48.90 -14.73
C ARG A 43 -14.97 -48.14 -13.58
N ALA A 44 -15.46 -48.83 -12.55
CA ALA A 44 -16.06 -48.18 -11.38
C ALA A 44 -14.99 -47.39 -10.61
N ASP A 45 -13.84 -48.02 -10.32
CA ASP A 45 -12.73 -47.39 -9.61
C ASP A 45 -12.19 -46.15 -10.36
N LEU A 46 -12.02 -46.25 -11.69
CA LEU A 46 -11.61 -45.13 -12.53
C LEU A 46 -12.64 -43.99 -12.55
N ARG A 47 -13.93 -44.33 -12.53
CA ARG A 47 -14.99 -43.31 -12.50
C ARG A 47 -15.01 -42.56 -11.18
N ASP A 48 -14.85 -43.26 -10.07
CA ASP A 48 -14.76 -42.65 -8.74
C ASP A 48 -13.52 -41.75 -8.63
N GLU A 49 -12.40 -42.18 -9.22
CA GLU A 49 -11.18 -41.37 -9.26
C GLU A 49 -11.32 -40.12 -10.14
N VAL A 50 -12.01 -40.21 -11.28
CA VAL A 50 -12.32 -39.04 -12.11
C VAL A 50 -13.17 -38.04 -11.34
N GLU A 51 -14.23 -38.49 -10.67
CA GLU A 51 -15.10 -37.62 -9.88
C GLU A 51 -14.34 -36.93 -8.75
N ARG A 52 -13.44 -37.65 -8.08
CA ARG A 52 -12.53 -37.09 -7.06
C ARG A 52 -11.60 -36.01 -7.64
N LEU A 53 -10.96 -36.29 -8.77
CA LEU A 53 -10.03 -35.37 -9.44
C LEU A 53 -10.74 -34.14 -9.99
N GLU A 54 -11.95 -34.28 -10.53
CA GLU A 54 -12.77 -33.16 -10.98
C GLU A 54 -13.13 -32.22 -9.83
N GLY A 55 -13.45 -32.78 -8.66
CA GLY A 55 -13.67 -32.01 -7.44
C GLY A 55 -12.41 -31.26 -6.96
N GLU A 56 -11.23 -31.87 -7.07
CA GLU A 56 -9.95 -31.21 -6.78
C GLU A 56 -9.66 -30.06 -7.73
N VAL A 57 -9.83 -30.28 -9.03
CA VAL A 57 -9.66 -29.25 -10.05
C VAL A 57 -10.63 -28.08 -9.82
N GLY A 58 -11.87 -28.36 -9.44
CA GLY A 58 -12.85 -27.34 -9.06
C GLY A 58 -12.33 -26.43 -7.93
N ARG A 59 -11.86 -27.04 -6.83
CA ARG A 59 -11.28 -26.32 -5.69
C ARG A 59 -10.07 -25.48 -6.09
N TYR A 60 -9.17 -26.00 -6.92
CA TYR A 60 -8.00 -25.24 -7.39
C TYR A 60 -8.39 -24.05 -8.26
N LYS A 61 -9.43 -24.18 -9.10
CA LYS A 61 -9.92 -23.06 -9.91
C LYS A 61 -10.52 -21.96 -9.03
N GLU A 62 -11.30 -22.32 -8.02
CA GLU A 62 -11.83 -21.35 -7.06
C GLU A 62 -10.71 -20.61 -6.32
N LEU A 63 -9.68 -21.34 -5.89
CA LEU A 63 -8.51 -20.77 -5.24
C LEU A 63 -7.73 -19.82 -6.17
N ASP A 64 -7.53 -20.20 -7.44
CA ASP A 64 -6.86 -19.34 -8.43
C ASP A 64 -7.63 -18.03 -8.65
N VAL A 65 -8.96 -18.10 -8.75
CA VAL A 65 -9.81 -16.90 -8.86
C VAL A 65 -9.68 -16.02 -7.62
N LEU A 66 -9.72 -16.60 -6.42
CA LEU A 66 -9.55 -15.86 -5.17
C LEU A 66 -8.19 -15.17 -5.11
N LEU A 67 -7.11 -15.89 -5.43
CA LEU A 67 -5.75 -15.36 -5.44
C LEU A 67 -5.59 -14.21 -6.43
N ARG A 68 -6.11 -14.35 -7.66
CA ARG A 68 -6.08 -13.27 -8.66
C ARG A 68 -6.83 -12.03 -8.17
N ASN A 69 -8.01 -12.21 -7.60
CA ASN A 69 -8.79 -11.10 -7.05
C ASN A 69 -8.07 -10.42 -5.88
N SER A 70 -7.46 -11.19 -4.98
CA SER A 70 -6.66 -10.67 -3.88
C SER A 70 -5.43 -9.92 -4.36
N LEU A 71 -4.72 -10.41 -5.39
CA LEU A 71 -3.56 -9.73 -5.97
C LEU A 71 -3.95 -8.39 -6.60
N VAL A 72 -5.02 -8.36 -7.41
CA VAL A 72 -5.53 -7.12 -8.01
C VAL A 72 -5.97 -6.11 -6.94
N SER A 73 -6.61 -6.60 -5.87
CA SER A 73 -7.00 -5.75 -4.74
C SER A 73 -5.79 -5.17 -4.01
N ALA A 74 -4.78 -5.99 -3.75
CA ALA A 74 -3.53 -5.57 -3.11
C ALA A 74 -2.77 -4.54 -3.97
N GLU A 75 -2.72 -4.74 -5.29
CA GLU A 75 -2.10 -3.80 -6.24
C GLU A 75 -2.81 -2.44 -6.21
N LYS A 76 -4.14 -2.43 -6.29
CA LYS A 76 -4.94 -1.20 -6.18
C LYS A 76 -4.71 -0.49 -4.85
N ALA A 77 -4.73 -1.21 -3.73
CA ALA A 77 -4.48 -0.63 -2.42
C ALA A 77 -3.06 -0.03 -2.32
N ALA A 78 -2.06 -0.68 -2.92
CA ALA A 78 -0.70 -0.15 -2.97
C ALA A 78 -0.61 1.12 -3.81
N ASP A 79 -1.30 1.19 -4.94
CA ASP A 79 -1.32 2.38 -5.79
C ASP A 79 -2.06 3.54 -5.14
N ASP A 80 -3.20 3.28 -4.49
CA ASP A 80 -3.94 4.28 -3.72
C ASP A 80 -3.08 4.84 -2.58
N LEU A 81 -2.35 3.97 -1.85
CA LEU A 81 -1.42 4.38 -0.80
C LEU A 81 -0.30 5.27 -1.35
N ARG A 82 0.30 4.91 -2.49
CA ARG A 82 1.35 5.72 -3.14
C ARG A 82 0.81 7.08 -3.58
N ALA A 83 -0.38 7.11 -4.17
CA ALA A 83 -1.02 8.34 -4.61
C ALA A 83 -1.36 9.27 -3.44
N GLN A 84 -1.85 8.71 -2.33
CA GLN A 84 -2.13 9.46 -1.11
C GLN A 84 -0.84 10.00 -0.48
N ALA A 85 0.19 9.15 -0.33
CA ALA A 85 1.48 9.57 0.21
C ALA A 85 2.13 10.68 -0.62
N GLY A 86 2.00 10.63 -1.97
CA GLY A 86 2.47 11.70 -2.85
C GLY A 86 1.75 13.03 -2.58
N LYS A 87 0.42 13.01 -2.49
CA LYS A 87 -0.38 14.21 -2.17
C LYS A 87 -0.04 14.78 -0.79
N GLU A 88 0.11 13.92 0.21
CA GLU A 88 0.48 14.35 1.57
C GLU A 88 1.89 14.96 1.60
N ALA A 89 2.85 14.37 0.87
CA ALA A 89 4.18 14.93 0.74
C ALA A 89 4.17 16.33 0.10
N ASP A 90 3.39 16.52 -0.97
CA ASP A 90 3.24 17.82 -1.63
C ASP A 90 2.65 18.87 -0.67
N VAL A 91 1.62 18.51 0.10
CA VAL A 91 1.02 19.38 1.12
C VAL A 91 2.05 19.77 2.19
N ILE A 92 2.80 18.80 2.71
CA ILE A 92 3.84 19.04 3.72
C ILE A 92 4.91 20.01 3.18
N VAL A 93 5.34 19.82 1.93
CA VAL A 93 6.34 20.68 1.30
C VAL A 93 5.81 22.11 1.13
N GLU A 94 4.57 22.27 0.67
CA GLU A 94 3.96 23.59 0.51
C GLU A 94 3.73 24.30 1.86
N GLU A 95 3.27 23.58 2.89
CA GLU A 95 3.17 24.13 4.24
C GLU A 95 4.53 24.56 4.80
N ALA A 96 5.57 23.74 4.62
CA ALA A 96 6.92 24.07 5.05
C ALA A 96 7.45 25.32 4.34
N ARG A 97 7.18 25.45 3.03
CA ARG A 97 7.55 26.65 2.25
C ARG A 97 6.80 27.89 2.74
N LEU A 98 5.51 27.77 3.04
CA LEU A 98 4.72 28.89 3.55
C LEU A 98 5.25 29.35 4.91
N ARG A 99 5.45 28.42 5.86
CA ARG A 99 6.02 28.74 7.18
C ARG A 99 7.40 29.35 7.09
N ALA A 100 8.26 28.85 6.18
CA ALA A 100 9.57 29.43 5.97
C ALA A 100 9.47 30.89 5.49
N ARG A 101 8.55 31.19 4.56
CA ARG A 101 8.31 32.56 4.09
C ARG A 101 7.81 33.47 5.20
N GLU A 102 6.88 32.99 6.02
CA GLU A 102 6.36 33.73 7.19
C GLU A 102 7.49 34.08 8.16
N ILE A 103 8.30 33.09 8.55
CA ILE A 103 9.45 33.29 9.44
C ILE A 103 10.43 34.32 8.86
N THR A 104 10.74 34.23 7.56
CA THR A 104 11.64 35.21 6.92
C THR A 104 11.05 36.62 6.90
N ALA A 105 9.75 36.76 6.63
CA ALA A 105 9.08 38.05 6.61
C ALA A 105 9.03 38.68 8.02
N GLU A 106 8.73 37.88 9.05
CA GLU A 106 8.77 38.33 10.45
C GLU A 106 10.17 38.77 10.87
N ALA A 107 11.20 37.99 10.53
CA ALA A 107 12.58 38.33 10.82
C ALA A 107 13.04 39.62 10.12
N GLU A 108 12.63 39.83 8.87
CA GLU A 108 12.90 41.07 8.14
C GLU A 108 12.18 42.28 8.75
N ALA A 109 10.91 42.11 9.13
CA ALA A 109 10.15 43.16 9.79
C ALA A 109 10.78 43.57 11.13
N GLU A 110 11.16 42.61 11.97
CA GLU A 110 11.82 42.90 13.24
C GLU A 110 13.20 43.53 13.01
N ARG A 111 13.95 43.09 12.01
CA ARG A 111 15.23 43.71 11.63
C ARG A 111 15.06 45.18 11.29
N GLU A 112 14.06 45.54 10.49
CA GLU A 112 13.79 46.94 10.14
C GLU A 112 13.28 47.76 11.34
N ARG A 113 12.50 47.15 12.23
CA ARG A 113 12.08 47.77 13.50
C ARG A 113 13.29 48.13 14.36
N ILE A 114 14.20 47.17 14.59
CA ILE A 114 15.43 47.36 15.36
C ILE A 114 16.32 48.42 14.71
N ARG A 115 16.48 48.40 13.37
CA ARG A 115 17.27 49.41 12.65
C ARG A 115 16.71 50.82 12.85
N THR A 116 15.38 50.95 12.81
CA THR A 116 14.71 52.24 13.02
C THR A 116 14.93 52.74 14.45
N GLU A 117 14.82 51.85 15.44
CA GLU A 117 15.07 52.21 16.84
C GLU A 117 16.53 52.61 17.08
N ILE A 118 17.50 51.90 16.48
CA ILE A 118 18.92 52.28 16.54
C ILE A 118 19.14 53.69 15.97
N ARG A 119 18.52 54.04 14.84
CA ARG A 119 18.64 55.39 14.26
C ARG A 119 18.06 56.45 15.20
N ARG A 120 16.90 56.17 15.80
CA ARG A 120 16.26 57.05 16.79
C ARG A 120 17.16 57.28 18.00
N LEU A 121 17.69 56.21 18.59
CA LEU A 121 18.58 56.29 19.76
C LEU A 121 19.86 57.08 19.45
N LYS A 122 20.46 56.89 18.27
CA LYS A 122 21.63 57.68 17.83
C LYS A 122 21.31 59.17 17.67
N SER A 123 20.14 59.51 17.14
CA SER A 123 19.69 60.91 17.04
C SER A 123 19.52 61.54 18.41
N LEU A 124 18.87 60.81 19.34
CA LEU A 124 18.68 61.26 20.72
C LEU A 124 20.02 61.43 21.44
N GLU A 125 20.95 60.49 21.27
CA GLU A 125 22.31 60.60 21.82
C GLU A 125 23.01 61.88 21.32
N HIS A 126 22.92 62.16 20.02
CA HIS A 126 23.52 63.35 19.43
C HIS A 126 22.91 64.64 19.98
N GLU A 127 21.58 64.70 20.10
CA GLU A 127 20.84 65.83 20.66
C GLU A 127 21.21 66.08 22.13
N VAL A 128 21.22 65.04 22.95
CA VAL A 128 21.61 65.13 24.37
C VAL A 128 23.05 65.60 24.49
N ARG A 129 23.98 65.06 23.69
CA ARG A 129 25.39 65.47 23.71
C ARG A 129 25.55 66.94 23.31
N ALA A 130 24.83 67.41 22.28
CA ALA A 130 24.86 68.80 21.85
C ALA A 130 24.30 69.74 22.92
N SER A 131 23.16 69.37 23.53
CA SER A 131 22.53 70.13 24.62
C SER A 131 23.45 70.23 25.85
N TYR A 132 24.06 69.12 26.27
CA TYR A 132 25.03 69.11 27.37
C TYR A 132 26.25 69.98 27.07
N ARG A 133 26.81 69.90 25.85
CA ARG A 133 27.95 70.73 25.46
C ARG A 133 27.59 72.21 25.52
N ALA A 134 26.43 72.59 24.98
CA ALA A 134 25.96 73.98 25.03
C ALA A 134 25.78 74.45 26.48
N PHE A 135 25.13 73.65 27.32
CA PHE A 135 24.95 73.93 28.75
C PHE A 135 26.29 74.16 29.47
N LEU A 136 27.27 73.27 29.26
CA LEU A 136 28.58 73.38 29.89
C LEU A 136 29.38 74.59 29.41
N LEU A 137 29.32 74.93 28.11
CA LEU A 137 29.97 76.13 27.57
C LEU A 137 29.37 77.41 28.17
N THR A 138 28.04 77.49 28.27
CA THR A 138 27.36 78.62 28.91
C THR A 138 27.71 78.72 30.40
N ALA A 139 27.80 77.58 31.10
CA ALA A 139 28.19 77.56 32.50
C ALA A 139 29.65 78.02 32.70
N LEU A 140 30.56 77.63 31.80
CA LEU A 140 31.96 78.05 31.83
C LEU A 140 32.11 79.56 31.59
N ASP A 141 31.46 80.09 30.55
CA ASP A 141 31.47 81.52 30.22
C ASP A 141 31.01 82.39 31.41
N ARG A 142 29.99 81.93 32.15
CA ARG A 142 29.53 82.60 33.36
C ARG A 142 30.59 82.63 34.47
N VAL A 143 31.29 81.51 34.70
CA VAL A 143 32.33 81.44 35.73
C VAL A 143 33.53 82.30 35.36
N GLU A 144 33.93 82.31 34.09
CA GLU A 144 35.04 83.13 33.58
C GLU A 144 34.70 84.62 33.66
N GLY A 145 33.50 85.05 33.26
CA GLY A 145 33.05 86.44 33.41
C GLY A 145 33.01 86.91 34.87
N GLU A 146 32.58 86.07 35.81
CA GLU A 146 32.62 86.38 37.25
C GLU A 146 34.07 86.50 37.80
N THR A 147 35.06 85.88 37.15
CA THR A 147 36.48 86.03 37.53
C THR A 147 37.14 87.27 36.95
N GLU A 148 36.77 87.69 35.73
CA GLU A 148 37.27 88.92 35.11
C GLU A 148 36.72 90.17 35.82
N ASP A 149 35.44 90.18 36.20
CA ASP A 149 34.82 91.26 37.00
C ASP A 149 35.40 91.39 38.42
N ARG A 150 36.05 90.33 38.95
CA ARG A 150 36.75 90.37 40.24
C ARG A 150 38.21 90.80 40.13
N ALA A 151 38.79 90.76 38.93
CA ALA A 151 40.17 91.13 38.66
C ALA A 151 40.35 92.57 38.15
N ALA A 152 39.26 93.22 37.72
CA ALA A 152 39.17 94.64 37.38
C ALA A 152 38.85 95.51 38.62
#